data_AF-A0A838XV69-F1
#
_entry.id   AF-A0A838XV69-F1
#
_cell.length_a   1.000
_cell.length_b   1.000
_cell.length_c   1.000
_cell.angle_alpha   90.00
_cell.angle_beta   90.00
_cell.angle_gamma   90.00
#
_symmetry.space_group_name_H-M   'P 1'
#
loop_
_entity.id
_entity.type
_entity.pdbx_description
1 polymer ?
#
loop_
_entity_poly.entity_id
_entity_poly.type
_entity_poly.pdbx_seq_one_letter_code
_entity_poly.pdbx_strand_id
1 'polypeptide(L)'
;MQWKTVVTTLLLTLSLSACESMARPATIGAGASVVNIMSNATIVHASFNGQGIGGGGGEECCVSLPKKWQPGMMATIEWTKDPNPGQNPGGVKQPPRGKYGSITAEGIKWYEVHEANYTQHSITMPIPPYQKVSSLVLIFLPCDKVYPLIDSTEHSRVLGHLPYGEGRAMEIIRRLGASPTCQH
;
A
#
# COMPACT_ATOMS: atom_id res chain seq x y z
N MET A 1 -8.54 -61.96 22.07
CA MET A 1 -8.55 -61.37 20.71
C MET A 1 -9.41 -60.09 20.66
N GLN A 2 -9.14 -59.09 21.52
CA GLN A 2 -9.97 -57.86 21.59
C GLN A 2 -9.15 -56.54 21.58
N TRP A 3 -7.82 -56.60 21.70
CA TRP A 3 -6.98 -55.39 21.67
C TRP A 3 -6.79 -54.85 20.24
N LYS A 4 -6.57 -55.74 19.26
CA LYS A 4 -6.21 -55.32 17.90
C LYS A 4 -7.30 -54.50 17.22
N THR A 5 -8.57 -54.75 17.54
CA THR A 5 -9.72 -54.05 16.95
C THR A 5 -9.91 -52.64 17.53
N VAL A 6 -9.55 -52.40 18.79
CA VAL A 6 -9.71 -51.06 19.42
C VAL A 6 -8.69 -50.07 18.85
N VAL A 7 -7.47 -50.53 18.57
CA VAL A 7 -6.40 -49.68 18.01
C VAL A 7 -6.72 -49.26 16.58
N THR A 8 -7.30 -50.14 15.75
CA THR A 8 -7.67 -49.80 14.36
C THR A 8 -8.82 -48.79 14.29
N THR A 9 -9.79 -48.85 15.21
CA THR A 9 -10.91 -47.89 15.22
C THR A 9 -10.48 -46.50 15.70
N LEU A 10 -9.49 -46.41 16.61
CA LEU A 10 -8.99 -45.14 17.13
C LEU A 10 -8.07 -44.40 16.12
N LEU A 11 -7.33 -45.14 15.27
CA LEU A 11 -6.54 -44.53 14.20
C LEU A 11 -7.41 -44.01 13.04
N LEU A 12 -8.57 -44.60 12.79
CA LEU A 12 -9.44 -44.18 11.69
C LEU A 12 -10.18 -42.86 11.98
N THR A 13 -10.46 -42.55 13.25
CA THR A 13 -11.16 -41.32 13.65
C THR A 13 -10.24 -40.10 13.75
N LEU A 14 -8.94 -40.27 13.99
CA LEU A 14 -7.97 -39.16 13.97
C LEU A 14 -7.69 -38.60 12.57
N SER A 15 -8.07 -39.31 11.51
CA SER A 15 -7.85 -38.88 10.12
C SER A 15 -8.89 -37.87 9.60
N LEU A 16 -10.04 -37.69 10.27
CA LEU A 16 -11.11 -36.81 9.77
C LEU A 16 -11.07 -35.37 10.31
N SER A 17 -10.31 -35.08 11.37
CA SER A 17 -10.18 -33.70 11.89
C SER A 17 -9.17 -32.83 11.14
N ALA A 18 -8.52 -33.36 10.09
CA ALA A 18 -7.51 -32.64 9.31
C ALA A 18 -8.07 -31.89 8.09
N CYS A 19 -9.39 -31.87 7.87
CA CYS A 19 -10.01 -31.33 6.67
C CYS A 19 -10.97 -30.15 6.96
N GLU A 20 -10.62 -29.22 7.84
CA GLU A 20 -11.36 -27.94 7.98
C GLU A 20 -10.55 -26.70 7.59
N SER A 21 -9.28 -26.84 7.18
CA SER A 21 -8.34 -25.70 7.08
C SER A 21 -8.18 -25.06 5.70
N MET A 22 -9.07 -25.29 4.73
CA MET A 22 -8.91 -24.75 3.36
C MET A 22 -10.07 -23.90 2.83
N ALA A 23 -10.92 -23.36 3.70
CA ALA A 23 -11.85 -22.31 3.26
C ALA A 23 -11.04 -21.03 3.00
N ARG A 24 -11.00 -20.55 1.74
CA ARG A 24 -10.44 -19.23 1.42
C ARG A 24 -11.15 -18.17 2.26
N PRO A 25 -10.43 -17.25 2.92
CA PRO A 25 -11.07 -16.18 3.68
C PRO A 25 -12.05 -15.42 2.80
N ALA A 26 -13.26 -15.16 3.31
CA ALA A 26 -14.22 -14.31 2.60
C ALA A 26 -13.58 -12.94 2.35
N THR A 27 -13.67 -12.45 1.11
CA THR A 27 -13.13 -11.14 0.71
C THR A 27 -14.24 -10.12 0.50
N ILE A 28 -13.85 -8.84 0.48
CA ILE A 28 -14.69 -7.69 0.15
C ILE A 28 -13.92 -6.78 -0.81
N GLY A 29 -14.61 -6.26 -1.82
CA GLY A 29 -14.07 -5.21 -2.68
C GLY A 29 -14.06 -3.88 -1.94
N ALA A 30 -12.94 -3.18 -1.97
CA ALA A 30 -12.77 -1.87 -1.35
C ALA A 30 -12.09 -0.91 -2.33
N GLY A 31 -12.42 0.39 -2.23
CA GLY A 31 -11.65 1.43 -2.91
C GLY A 31 -10.21 1.45 -2.42
N ALA A 32 -9.28 1.81 -3.30
CA ALA A 32 -7.87 1.94 -2.95
C ALA A 32 -7.32 3.30 -3.38
N SER A 33 -6.49 3.91 -2.53
CA SER A 33 -5.83 5.18 -2.84
C SER A 33 -4.46 5.27 -2.21
N VAL A 34 -3.68 6.24 -2.70
CA VAL A 34 -2.37 6.59 -2.19
C VAL A 34 -2.43 7.96 -1.53
N VAL A 35 -1.83 8.09 -0.36
CA VAL A 35 -1.55 9.39 0.27
C VAL A 35 -0.05 9.52 0.41
N ASN A 36 0.54 10.39 -0.38
CA ASN A 36 1.95 10.76 -0.24
C ASN A 36 2.07 11.99 0.66
N ILE A 37 2.78 11.87 1.78
CA ILE A 37 3.01 12.99 2.69
C ILE A 37 4.38 13.66 2.51
N MET A 38 5.20 13.18 1.56
CA MET A 38 6.50 13.77 1.22
C MET A 38 6.33 14.96 0.27
N SER A 39 7.07 16.05 0.50
CA SER A 39 7.01 17.26 -0.33
C SER A 39 7.97 17.25 -1.53
N ASN A 40 9.01 16.40 -1.49
CA ASN A 40 10.09 16.36 -2.47
C ASN A 40 10.11 15.09 -3.32
N ALA A 41 9.12 14.21 -3.18
CA ALA A 41 8.99 12.98 -3.94
C ALA A 41 7.53 12.74 -4.28
N THR A 42 7.26 11.94 -5.31
CA THR A 42 5.91 11.47 -5.63
C THR A 42 5.91 9.95 -5.74
N ILE A 43 4.75 9.36 -5.43
CA ILE A 43 4.49 7.96 -5.72
C ILE A 43 3.83 7.93 -7.09
N VAL A 44 4.42 7.18 -8.02
CA VAL A 44 3.93 7.07 -9.40
C VAL A 44 2.91 5.96 -9.49
N HIS A 45 3.22 4.81 -8.88
CA HIS A 45 2.37 3.64 -8.83
C HIS A 45 2.64 2.86 -7.54
N ALA A 46 1.64 2.17 -7.01
CA ALA A 46 1.77 1.28 -5.87
C ALA A 46 1.00 -0.03 -6.11
N SER A 47 1.28 -1.05 -5.31
CA SER A 47 0.51 -2.31 -5.29
C SER A 47 0.29 -2.78 -3.86
N PHE A 48 -0.81 -3.50 -3.64
CA PHE A 48 -1.09 -4.21 -2.39
C PHE A 48 -1.41 -5.68 -2.69
N ASN A 49 -0.50 -6.58 -2.31
CA ASN A 49 -0.54 -8.00 -2.68
C ASN A 49 -0.70 -8.20 -4.19
N GLY A 50 0.05 -7.43 -4.98
CA GLY A 50 0.02 -7.47 -6.45
C GLY A 50 -1.18 -6.76 -7.09
N GLN A 51 -2.08 -6.18 -6.30
CA GLN A 51 -3.21 -5.40 -6.82
C GLN A 51 -2.77 -3.94 -6.98
N GLY A 52 -2.72 -3.45 -8.23
CA GLY A 52 -2.23 -2.11 -8.57
C GLY A 52 -3.12 -0.98 -8.04
N ILE A 53 -2.49 0.15 -7.73
CA ILE A 53 -3.09 1.38 -7.21
C ILE A 53 -2.31 2.56 -7.82
N GLY A 54 -3.00 3.47 -8.49
CA GLY A 54 -2.39 4.67 -9.06
C GLY A 54 -1.85 5.62 -7.99
N GLY A 55 -0.72 6.26 -8.29
CA GLY A 55 -0.07 7.20 -7.40
C GLY A 55 -0.69 8.60 -7.33
N GLY A 56 -1.68 8.89 -8.19
CA GLY A 56 -2.26 10.23 -8.38
C GLY A 56 -3.16 10.76 -7.26
N GLY A 57 -3.31 10.03 -6.14
CA GLY A 57 -4.07 10.47 -4.97
C GLY A 57 -5.60 10.42 -5.09
N GLY A 58 -6.13 9.92 -6.21
CA GLY A 58 -7.54 9.57 -6.37
C GLY A 58 -7.86 8.17 -5.83
N GLU A 59 -9.13 7.90 -5.54
CA GLU A 59 -9.60 6.54 -5.26
C GLU A 59 -9.81 5.78 -6.57
N GLU A 60 -9.15 4.65 -6.70
CA GLU A 60 -9.31 3.70 -7.79
C GLU A 60 -10.15 2.49 -7.33
N CYS A 61 -10.95 1.95 -8.25
CA CYS A 61 -11.72 0.72 -7.99
C CYS A 61 -11.00 -0.49 -8.60
N CYS A 62 -10.85 -1.61 -7.90
CA CYS A 62 -11.15 -1.93 -6.50
C CYS A 62 -10.15 -3.03 -6.08
N VAL A 63 -9.67 -2.99 -4.83
CA VAL A 63 -8.84 -4.07 -4.27
C VAL A 63 -9.69 -5.08 -3.50
N SER A 64 -9.33 -6.35 -3.59
CA SER A 64 -9.89 -7.44 -2.81
C SER A 64 -9.14 -7.55 -1.48
N LEU A 65 -9.85 -7.32 -0.38
CA LEU A 65 -9.33 -7.43 0.98
C LEU A 65 -10.05 -8.54 1.75
N PRO A 66 -9.38 -9.26 2.66
CA PRO A 66 -10.08 -10.18 3.56
C PRO A 66 -11.07 -9.43 4.44
N LYS A 67 -12.29 -9.93 4.54
CA LYS A 67 -13.38 -9.28 5.27
C LYS A 67 -13.11 -9.17 6.77
N LYS A 68 -12.32 -10.08 7.32
CA LYS A 68 -11.92 -10.11 8.73
C LYS A 68 -10.41 -10.18 8.82
N TRP A 69 -9.83 -9.33 9.66
CA TRP A 69 -8.44 -9.44 10.04
C TRP A 69 -8.20 -10.68 10.90
N GLN A 70 -7.00 -11.27 10.81
CA GLN A 70 -6.53 -12.37 11.63
C GLN A 70 -5.09 -12.13 12.08
N PRO A 71 -4.69 -12.60 13.28
CA PRO A 71 -3.30 -12.56 13.70
C PRO A 71 -2.37 -13.23 12.68
N GLY A 72 -1.24 -12.58 12.39
CA GLY A 72 -0.26 -13.08 11.42
C GLY A 72 -0.54 -12.73 9.96
N MET A 73 -1.59 -11.96 9.66
CA MET A 73 -1.81 -11.44 8.31
C MET A 73 -0.67 -10.50 7.88
N MET A 74 -0.08 -10.81 6.73
CA MET A 74 0.98 -10.01 6.10
C MET A 74 0.48 -9.46 4.76
N ALA A 75 1.03 -8.33 4.35
CA ALA A 75 0.89 -7.80 3.00
C ALA A 75 2.25 -7.49 2.40
N THR A 76 2.37 -7.73 1.10
CA THR A 76 3.46 -7.16 0.29
C THR A 76 2.94 -5.88 -0.35
N ILE A 77 3.65 -4.79 -0.09
CA ILE A 77 3.38 -3.48 -0.68
C ILE A 77 4.57 -3.11 -1.53
N GLU A 78 4.31 -2.80 -2.79
CA GLU A 78 5.33 -2.37 -3.75
C GLU A 78 4.98 -0.97 -4.24
N TRP A 79 5.99 -0.16 -4.55
CA TRP A 79 5.75 1.15 -5.13
C TRP A 79 6.91 1.64 -5.97
N THR A 80 6.56 2.40 -6.99
CA THR A 80 7.47 3.21 -7.80
C THR A 80 7.44 4.64 -7.27
N LYS A 81 8.60 5.15 -6.87
CA LYS A 81 8.79 6.51 -6.36
C LYS A 81 9.61 7.31 -7.35
N ASP A 82 9.11 8.47 -7.72
CA ASP A 82 9.90 9.53 -8.34
C ASP A 82 10.54 10.38 -7.22
N PRO A 83 11.88 10.31 -7.07
CA PRO A 83 12.57 11.01 -6.00
C PRO A 83 12.79 12.51 -6.28
N ASN A 84 12.57 12.99 -7.51
CA ASN A 84 12.81 14.39 -7.89
C ASN A 84 11.76 14.91 -8.89
N PRO A 85 10.50 15.09 -8.48
CA PRO A 85 9.42 15.47 -9.37
C PRO A 85 9.72 16.74 -10.19
N GLY A 86 9.57 16.63 -11.50
CA GLY A 86 9.74 17.74 -12.45
C GLY A 86 11.20 18.11 -12.76
N GLN A 87 12.18 17.33 -12.30
CA GLN A 87 13.60 17.56 -12.59
C GLN A 87 14.34 16.26 -12.90
N ASN A 88 15.25 16.33 -13.86
CA ASN A 88 16.24 15.29 -14.15
C ASN A 88 17.55 15.53 -13.39
N PRO A 89 18.46 14.53 -13.33
CA PRO A 89 19.77 14.67 -12.73
C PRO A 89 20.49 15.95 -13.17
N GLY A 90 21.14 16.63 -12.22
CA GLY A 90 21.77 17.93 -12.46
C GLY A 90 20.78 19.11 -12.47
N GLY A 91 19.52 18.91 -12.07
CA GLY A 91 18.51 19.98 -11.97
C GLY A 91 17.92 20.38 -13.32
N VAL A 92 18.00 19.50 -14.33
CA VAL A 92 17.49 19.77 -15.67
C VAL A 92 15.96 19.75 -15.63
N LYS A 93 15.35 20.92 -15.76
CA LYS A 93 13.89 21.09 -15.76
C LYS A 93 13.27 20.56 -17.06
N GLN A 94 11.99 20.20 -16.97
CA GLN A 94 11.21 19.82 -18.14
C GLN A 94 11.25 20.94 -19.20
N PRO A 95 11.53 20.61 -20.48
CA PRO A 95 11.51 21.61 -21.54
C PRO A 95 10.08 22.13 -21.80
N PRO A 96 9.93 23.32 -22.39
CA PRO A 96 8.62 23.88 -22.73
C PRO A 96 7.79 22.93 -23.60
N ARG A 97 6.48 22.91 -23.36
CA ARG A 97 5.53 22.21 -24.24
C ARG A 97 5.45 22.92 -25.60
N GLY A 98 5.19 22.14 -26.63
CA GLY A 98 4.93 22.62 -27.98
C GLY A 98 3.53 23.24 -28.12
N LYS A 99 3.16 23.53 -29.36
CA LYS A 99 1.83 24.08 -29.70
C LYS A 99 0.74 23.20 -29.10
N TYR A 100 -0.26 23.83 -28.48
CA TYR A 100 -1.40 23.16 -27.82
C TYR A 100 -1.03 22.18 -26.69
N GLY A 101 0.14 22.34 -26.05
CA GLY A 101 0.56 21.47 -24.96
C GLY A 101 1.19 20.14 -25.40
N SER A 102 1.47 19.98 -26.70
CA SER A 102 2.16 18.80 -27.25
C SER A 102 3.53 18.60 -26.60
N ILE A 103 3.92 17.34 -26.44
CA ILE A 103 5.26 16.98 -25.97
C ILE A 103 6.22 17.14 -27.15
N THR A 104 7.31 17.88 -26.96
CA THR A 104 8.37 18.08 -27.95
C THR A 104 9.31 16.88 -28.02
N ALA A 105 10.17 16.79 -29.04
CA ALA A 105 11.18 15.73 -29.11
C ALA A 105 12.16 15.80 -27.92
N GLU A 106 12.51 17.01 -27.49
CA GLU A 106 13.28 17.25 -26.26
C GLU A 106 12.50 16.81 -25.03
N GLY A 107 11.19 17.05 -25.00
CA GLY A 107 10.30 16.62 -23.93
C GLY A 107 10.21 15.10 -23.81
N ILE A 108 10.15 14.38 -24.92
CA ILE A 108 10.17 12.91 -24.94
C ILE A 108 11.47 12.39 -24.32
N LYS A 109 12.63 12.88 -24.81
CA LYS A 109 13.94 12.51 -24.26
C LYS A 109 14.05 12.86 -22.76
N TRP A 110 13.48 13.99 -22.36
CA TRP A 110 13.44 14.39 -20.97
C TRP A 110 12.66 13.38 -20.13
N TYR A 111 11.48 12.95 -20.57
CA TYR A 111 10.66 11.96 -19.88
C TYR A 111 11.32 10.59 -19.82
N GLU A 112 11.97 10.14 -20.89
CA GLU A 112 12.75 8.88 -20.90
C GLU A 112 13.83 8.88 -19.80
N VAL A 113 14.60 9.97 -19.70
CA VAL A 113 15.59 10.13 -18.63
C VAL A 113 14.91 10.22 -17.27
N HIS A 114 13.78 10.92 -17.17
CA HIS A 114 13.08 11.12 -15.90
C HIS A 114 12.56 9.81 -15.30
N GLU A 115 11.83 9.03 -16.09
CA GLU A 115 11.28 7.75 -15.67
C GLU A 115 12.37 6.72 -15.35
N ALA A 116 13.52 6.78 -16.05
CA ALA A 116 14.67 5.92 -15.74
C ALA A 116 15.30 6.20 -14.35
N ASN A 117 15.01 7.35 -13.74
CA ASN A 117 15.47 7.69 -12.38
C ASN A 117 14.46 7.31 -11.28
N TYR A 118 13.32 6.75 -11.63
CA TYR A 118 12.38 6.25 -10.63
C TYR A 118 13.00 5.09 -9.84
N THR A 119 12.65 5.04 -8.56
CA THR A 119 13.12 4.00 -7.64
C THR A 119 12.00 3.03 -7.34
N GLN A 120 12.34 1.74 -7.31
CA GLN A 120 11.40 0.67 -6.99
C GLN A 120 11.63 0.22 -5.56
N HIS A 121 10.53 0.02 -4.84
CA HIS A 121 10.53 -0.36 -3.43
C HIS A 121 9.53 -1.48 -3.19
N SER A 122 9.84 -2.32 -2.20
CA SER A 122 8.97 -3.41 -1.78
C SER A 122 9.18 -3.69 -0.30
N ILE A 123 8.08 -3.93 0.41
CA ILE A 123 8.11 -4.38 1.79
C ILE A 123 7.02 -5.41 2.03
N THR A 124 7.36 -6.48 2.75
CA THR A 124 6.38 -7.39 3.33
C THR A 124 6.26 -7.09 4.82
N MET A 125 5.06 -6.72 5.26
CA MET A 125 4.82 -6.25 6.63
C MET A 125 3.51 -6.79 7.20
N PRO A 126 3.37 -6.88 8.55
CA PRO A 126 2.10 -7.22 9.17
C PRO A 126 1.05 -6.15 8.87
N ILE A 127 -0.17 -6.58 8.59
CA ILE A 127 -1.30 -5.67 8.39
C ILE A 127 -1.82 -5.26 9.77
N PRO A 128 -1.97 -3.96 10.07
CA PRO A 128 -2.61 -3.50 11.31
C PRO A 128 -4.00 -4.13 11.49
N PRO A 129 -4.39 -4.49 12.72
CA PRO A 129 -5.73 -5.02 12.99
C PRO A 129 -6.84 -4.10 12.48
N TYR A 130 -7.85 -4.68 11.83
CA TYR A 130 -9.05 -3.97 11.41
C TYR A 130 -10.31 -4.77 11.77
N GLN A 131 -11.32 -4.07 12.26
CA GLN A 131 -12.63 -4.64 12.58
C GLN A 131 -13.59 -4.50 11.41
N LYS A 132 -13.55 -3.35 10.72
CA LYS A 132 -14.41 -3.05 9.58
C LYS A 132 -13.60 -2.39 8.46
N VAL A 133 -13.61 -3.02 7.30
CA VAL A 133 -13.00 -2.49 6.07
C VAL A 133 -13.78 -1.23 5.62
N SER A 134 -13.05 -0.13 5.39
CA SER A 134 -13.57 1.07 4.72
C SER A 134 -13.05 1.14 3.28
N SER A 135 -11.79 1.51 3.14
CA SER A 135 -11.00 1.58 1.91
C SER A 135 -9.57 1.19 2.27
N LEU A 136 -8.74 0.85 1.28
CA LEU A 136 -7.30 0.76 1.46
C LEU A 136 -6.68 2.12 1.16
N VAL A 137 -6.02 2.74 2.13
CA VAL A 137 -5.18 3.92 1.88
C VAL A 137 -3.74 3.55 2.20
N LEU A 138 -2.87 3.58 1.20
CA LEU A 138 -1.43 3.45 1.39
C LEU A 138 -0.86 4.83 1.68
N ILE A 139 -0.51 5.08 2.96
CA ILE A 139 0.08 6.33 3.40
C ILE A 139 1.60 6.19 3.33
N PHE A 140 2.24 6.84 2.36
CA PHE A 140 3.69 6.84 2.19
C PHE A 140 4.32 7.95 3.00
N LEU A 141 5.14 7.54 3.96
CA LEU A 141 5.84 8.36 4.95
C LEU A 141 7.30 8.59 4.49
N PRO A 142 8.01 9.57 5.09
CA PRO A 142 9.44 9.71 4.90
C PRO A 142 10.21 8.40 5.12
N CYS A 143 11.37 8.29 4.48
CA CYS A 143 12.31 7.17 4.63
C CYS A 143 11.78 5.83 4.10
N ASP A 144 11.02 5.86 3.00
CA ASP A 144 10.51 4.67 2.33
C ASP A 144 9.66 3.78 3.23
N LYS A 145 8.91 4.43 4.13
CA LYS A 145 7.94 3.77 5.02
C LYS A 145 6.54 3.91 4.44
N VAL A 146 5.71 2.91 4.67
CA VAL A 146 4.31 2.91 4.26
C VAL A 146 3.43 2.37 5.37
N TYR A 147 2.24 2.95 5.53
CA TYR A 147 1.22 2.49 6.46
C TYR A 147 -0.05 2.11 5.68
N PRO A 148 -0.46 0.82 5.66
CA PRO A 148 -1.71 0.40 5.08
C PRO A 148 -2.87 0.68 6.05
N LEU A 149 -3.68 1.69 5.75
CA LEU A 149 -4.84 2.08 6.52
C LEU A 149 -6.10 1.44 5.93
N ILE A 150 -6.74 0.54 6.68
CA ILE A 150 -7.91 -0.24 6.22
C ILE A 150 -9.15 -0.05 7.11
N ASP A 151 -8.94 0.06 8.43
CA ASP A 151 -10.04 0.14 9.40
C ASP A 151 -10.82 1.45 9.30
N SER A 152 -12.14 1.37 9.31
CA SER A 152 -13.03 2.55 9.22
C SER A 152 -12.88 3.56 10.37
N THR A 153 -12.58 3.08 11.59
CA THR A 153 -12.36 3.94 12.76
C THR A 153 -11.02 4.65 12.63
N GLU A 154 -9.99 3.90 12.26
CA GLU A 154 -8.66 4.46 12.01
C GLU A 154 -8.66 5.44 10.83
N HIS A 155 -9.47 5.20 9.81
CA HIS A 155 -9.65 6.16 8.71
C HIS A 155 -10.15 7.51 9.21
N SER A 156 -11.17 7.50 10.06
CA SER A 156 -11.71 8.73 10.67
C SER A 156 -10.70 9.39 11.61
N ARG A 157 -9.97 8.59 12.40
CA ARG A 157 -8.95 9.07 13.33
C ARG A 157 -7.77 9.71 12.61
N VAL A 158 -7.24 9.07 11.57
CA VAL A 158 -6.01 9.49 10.86
C VAL A 158 -6.30 10.57 9.84
N LEU A 159 -7.35 10.43 9.03
CA LEU A 159 -7.62 11.30 7.88
C LEU A 159 -8.80 12.27 8.08
N GLY A 160 -9.58 12.12 9.16
CA GLY A 160 -10.72 12.99 9.46
C GLY A 160 -10.30 14.37 9.97
N HIS A 161 -11.01 15.42 9.53
CA HIS A 161 -10.85 16.80 10.00
C HIS A 161 -9.39 17.28 10.01
N LEU A 162 -8.64 16.94 8.97
CA LEU A 162 -7.25 17.39 8.83
C LEU A 162 -7.20 18.90 8.52
N PRO A 163 -6.18 19.61 9.04
CA PRO A 163 -5.96 21.00 8.67
C PRO A 163 -5.66 21.13 7.18
N TYR A 164 -5.98 22.30 6.62
CA TYR A 164 -5.60 22.65 5.25
C TYR A 164 -4.13 23.07 5.18
N GLY A 165 -3.49 22.85 4.03
CA GLY A 165 -2.12 23.28 3.78
C GLY A 165 -1.05 22.45 4.49
N GLU A 166 0.08 23.09 4.84
CA GLU A 166 1.32 22.44 5.31
C GLU A 166 1.15 21.62 6.60
N GLY A 167 0.20 21.99 7.47
CA GLY A 167 -0.06 21.26 8.71
C GLY A 167 -0.65 19.86 8.50
N ARG A 168 -1.19 19.57 7.31
CA ARG A 168 -1.88 18.31 7.00
C ARG A 168 -0.96 17.10 7.16
N ALA A 169 0.22 17.15 6.54
CA ALA A 169 1.17 16.04 6.54
C ALA A 169 1.69 15.74 7.95
N MET A 170 2.06 16.78 8.70
CA MET A 170 2.56 16.65 10.07
C MET A 170 1.50 16.07 11.01
N GLU A 171 0.23 16.44 10.84
CA GLU A 171 -0.86 15.88 11.65
C GLU A 171 -1.10 14.39 11.36
N ILE A 172 -0.98 13.96 10.10
CA ILE A 172 -1.03 12.53 9.74
C ILE A 172 0.13 11.76 10.39
N ILE A 173 1.37 12.26 10.27
CA ILE A 173 2.56 11.67 10.90
C ILE A 173 2.34 11.48 12.41
N ARG A 174 1.89 12.55 13.09
CA ARG A 174 1.63 12.54 14.53
C ARG A 174 0.57 11.51 14.91
N ARG A 175 -0.54 11.44 14.16
CA ARG A 175 -1.63 10.48 14.41
C ARG A 175 -1.21 9.02 14.18
N LEU A 176 -0.30 8.77 13.24
CA LEU A 176 0.25 7.44 13.01
C LEU A 176 1.39 7.08 13.99
N GLY A 177 1.84 8.01 14.83
CA GLY A 177 3.02 7.81 15.68
C GLY A 177 4.30 7.62 14.86
N ALA A 178 4.34 8.14 13.64
CA ALA A 178 5.48 8.04 12.75
C ALA A 178 6.51 9.15 13.03
N SER A 179 7.73 8.98 12.52
CA SER A 179 8.77 10.03 12.56
C SER A 179 8.71 10.87 11.28
N PRO A 180 8.83 12.21 11.37
CA PRO A 180 8.96 13.08 10.20
C PRO A 180 10.36 13.03 9.57
N THR A 181 11.35 12.48 10.28
CA THR A 181 12.75 12.43 9.87
C THR A 181 13.30 11.01 9.88
N CYS A 182 14.31 10.77 9.05
CA CYS A 182 15.05 9.51 9.03
C CYS A 182 16.03 9.50 10.19
N GLN A 183 15.88 8.52 11.09
CA GLN A 183 16.91 8.24 12.09
C GLN A 183 18.04 7.49 11.37
N HIS A 184 19.22 8.08 11.36
CA HIS A 184 20.45 7.49 10.84
C HIS A 184 21.26 6.84 11.96
#